data_AF-A0AAV8XSW4-F1
#
_entry.id   AF-A0AAV8XSW4-F1
#
_cell.length_a   1.000
_cell.length_b   1.000
_cell.length_c   1.000
_cell.angle_alpha   90.00
_cell.angle_beta   90.00
_cell.angle_gamma   90.00
#
_symmetry.space_group_name_H-M   'P 1'
#
loop_
_entity.id
_entity.type
_entity.pdbx_description
1 polymer ?
#
loop_
_entity_poly.entity_id
_entity_poly.type
_entity_poly.pdbx_seq_one_letter_code
_entity_poly.pdbx_strand_id
1 'polypeptide(L)'
;MIWADAKNYVASRNTSFKFSDHKQLFNEAISRITAEKWCKYVLHVTDKVENRFWKLDNIIDLIVEPIIINENDSESSSYDFSDHHLTI
;
A
#
# COMPACT_ATOMS: atom_id res chain seq x y z
N MET A 1 -9.22 -0.33 8.90
CA MET A 1 -8.94 -1.41 7.95
C MET A 1 -9.03 -2.75 8.66
N ILE A 2 -9.59 -3.76 8.00
CA ILE A 2 -9.72 -5.13 8.54
C ILE A 2 -8.35 -5.77 8.81
N TRP A 3 -7.38 -5.59 7.92
CA TRP A 3 -6.04 -6.16 8.11
C TRP A 3 -5.31 -5.62 9.34
N ALA A 4 -5.49 -4.34 9.67
CA ALA A 4 -4.92 -3.75 10.88
C ALA A 4 -5.54 -4.35 12.15
N ASP A 5 -6.84 -4.57 12.13
CA ASP A 5 -7.58 -5.18 13.24
C ASP A 5 -7.17 -6.65 13.47
N ALA A 6 -7.06 -7.44 12.40
CA ALA A 6 -6.57 -8.82 12.48
C ALA A 6 -5.13 -8.89 13.02
N LYS A 7 -4.24 -8.00 12.56
CA LYS A 7 -2.87 -7.92 13.08
C LYS A 7 -2.82 -7.50 14.55
N ASN A 8 -3.60 -6.50 14.95
CA ASN A 8 -3.68 -6.07 16.34
C ASN A 8 -4.18 -7.20 17.25
N TYR A 9 -5.16 -7.98 16.77
CA TYR A 9 -5.66 -9.13 17.49
C TYR A 9 -4.58 -10.18 17.74
N VAL A 10 -3.83 -10.54 16.70
CA VAL A 10 -2.74 -11.50 16.80
C VAL A 10 -1.61 -10.94 17.68
N ALA A 11 -1.19 -9.69 17.47
CA ALA A 11 -0.10 -9.06 18.22
C ALA A 11 -0.41 -8.91 19.71
N SER A 12 -1.64 -8.59 20.09
CA SER A 12 -2.05 -8.44 21.49
C SER A 12 -2.13 -9.77 22.26
N ARG A 13 -2.22 -10.91 21.55
CA ARG A 13 -2.38 -12.25 22.15
C ARG A 13 -1.19 -13.17 21.93
N ASN A 14 -0.24 -12.78 21.09
CA ASN A 14 0.96 -13.56 20.83
C ASN A 14 1.97 -13.36 21.98
N THR A 15 1.74 -14.02 23.11
CA THR A 15 2.66 -14.05 24.27
C THR A 15 3.67 -15.19 24.21
N SER A 16 3.52 -16.13 23.27
CA SER A 16 4.45 -17.24 23.02
C SER A 16 4.86 -17.23 21.56
N PHE A 17 6.15 -17.03 21.27
CA PHE A 17 6.73 -16.91 19.92
C PHE A 17 6.69 -18.22 19.10
N LYS A 18 5.69 -19.08 19.34
CA LYS A 18 5.48 -20.38 18.73
C LYS A 18 4.58 -20.24 17.50
N PHE A 19 5.04 -20.81 16.39
CA PHE A 19 4.34 -20.73 15.10
C PHE A 19 2.99 -21.45 15.09
N SER A 20 2.79 -22.48 15.94
CA SER A 20 1.49 -23.15 16.11
C SER A 20 0.40 -22.19 16.58
N ASP A 21 0.76 -21.36 17.56
CA ASP A 21 -0.17 -20.48 18.27
C ASP A 21 -0.56 -19.30 17.36
N HIS A 22 0.37 -18.87 16.51
CA HIS A 22 0.14 -17.85 15.50
C HIS A 22 -0.95 -18.24 14.48
N LYS A 23 -0.91 -19.49 13.95
CA LYS A 23 -1.95 -19.96 13.02
C LYS A 23 -3.34 -20.01 13.67
N GLN A 24 -3.41 -20.43 14.93
CA GLN A 24 -4.68 -20.50 15.64
C GLN A 24 -5.25 -19.11 15.93
N LEU A 25 -4.41 -18.18 16.41
CA LEU A 25 -4.79 -16.79 16.66
C LEU A 25 -5.22 -16.08 15.38
N PHE A 26 -4.57 -16.36 14.25
CA PHE A 26 -4.97 -15.79 12.95
C PHE A 26 -6.35 -16.30 12.52
N ASN A 27 -6.60 -17.61 12.60
CA ASN A 27 -7.92 -18.17 12.29
C ASN A 27 -9.02 -17.59 13.19
N GLU A 28 -8.73 -17.37 14.48
CA GLU A 28 -9.68 -16.73 15.40
C GLU A 28 -9.89 -15.23 15.05
N ALA A 29 -8.84 -14.53 14.62
CA ALA A 29 -8.95 -13.15 14.18
C ALA A 29 -9.89 -13.03 12.97
N ILE A 30 -9.74 -13.94 12.01
CA ILE A 30 -10.56 -13.98 10.79
C ILE A 30 -12.01 -14.36 11.10
N SER A 31 -12.25 -15.34 11.97
CA SER A 31 -13.61 -15.75 12.34
C SER A 31 -14.38 -14.67 13.11
N ARG A 32 -13.68 -13.78 13.81
CA ARG A 32 -14.27 -12.62 14.50
C ARG A 32 -14.71 -11.50 13.57
N ILE A 33 -14.25 -11.49 12.32
CA ILE A 33 -14.65 -10.48 11.35
C ILE A 33 -16.03 -10.84 10.82
N THR A 34 -17.06 -10.16 11.34
CA THR A 34 -18.42 -10.32 10.87
C THR A 34 -18.64 -9.58 9.55
N ALA A 35 -19.63 -10.05 8.76
CA ALA A 35 -20.04 -9.37 7.53
C ALA A 35 -20.43 -7.90 7.78
N GLU A 36 -21.03 -7.60 8.92
CA GLU A 36 -21.38 -6.24 9.32
C GLU A 36 -20.13 -5.38 9.55
N LYS A 37 -19.12 -5.91 10.26
CA LYS A 37 -17.85 -5.21 10.50
C LYS A 37 -17.13 -4.96 9.17
N TRP A 38 -17.12 -5.94 8.27
CA TRP A 38 -16.57 -5.79 6.93
C TRP A 38 -17.28 -4.67 6.15
N CYS A 39 -18.61 -4.69 6.10
CA CYS A 39 -19.43 -3.69 5.42
C CYS A 39 -19.14 -2.28 5.94
N LYS A 40 -19.05 -2.09 7.27
CA LYS A 40 -18.69 -0.79 7.88
C LYS A 40 -17.32 -0.28 7.39
N TYR A 41 -16.33 -1.14 7.25
CA TYR A 41 -15.03 -0.72 6.72
C TYR A 41 -15.06 -0.40 5.23
N VAL A 42 -15.82 -1.16 4.43
CA VAL A 42 -15.99 -0.86 3.00
C VAL A 42 -16.65 0.51 2.82
N LEU A 43 -17.77 0.75 3.50
CA LEU A 43 -18.46 2.05 3.48
C LEU A 43 -17.53 3.20 3.90
N HIS A 44 -16.73 2.99 4.95
CA HIS A 44 -15.75 4.01 5.37
C HIS A 44 -14.74 4.34 4.27
N VAL A 45 -14.23 3.33 3.55
CA VAL A 45 -13.27 3.55 2.46
C VAL A 45 -13.94 4.31 1.30
N THR A 46 -15.09 3.84 0.83
CA THR A 46 -15.82 4.48 -0.27
C THR A 46 -16.25 5.91 0.07
N ASP A 47 -16.85 6.12 1.24
CA ASP A 47 -17.44 7.43 1.55
C ASP A 47 -16.42 8.47 2.04
N LYS A 48 -15.34 8.04 2.71
CA LYS A 48 -14.40 8.96 3.38
C LYS A 48 -13.04 8.98 2.71
N VAL A 49 -12.52 7.83 2.32
CA VAL A 49 -11.16 7.73 1.79
C VAL A 49 -11.16 8.12 0.31
N GLU A 50 -12.04 7.53 -0.52
CA GLU A 50 -12.10 7.86 -1.95
C GLU A 50 -12.42 9.33 -2.18
N ASN A 51 -13.41 9.90 -1.49
CA ASN A 51 -13.73 11.33 -1.64
C ASN A 51 -12.54 12.24 -1.33
N ARG A 52 -11.72 11.88 -0.33
CA ARG A 52 -10.50 12.62 -0.01
C ARG A 52 -9.46 12.48 -1.12
N PHE A 53 -9.24 11.26 -1.61
CA PHE A 53 -8.29 11.03 -2.71
C PHE A 53 -8.72 11.71 -3.99
N TRP A 54 -10.01 11.68 -4.34
CA TRP A 54 -10.54 12.41 -5.49
C TRP A 54 -10.29 13.92 -5.40
N LYS A 55 -10.46 14.50 -4.21
CA LYS A 55 -10.14 15.92 -4.00
C LYS A 55 -8.65 16.21 -4.14
N LEU A 56 -7.80 15.31 -3.65
CA LEU A 56 -6.35 15.46 -3.80
C LEU A 56 -5.91 15.32 -5.26
N ASP A 57 -6.49 14.39 -6.00
CA ASP A 57 -6.24 14.18 -7.43
C ASP A 57 -6.56 15.44 -8.23
N ASN A 58 -7.75 16.00 -8.01
CA ASN A 58 -8.16 17.28 -8.62
C ASN A 58 -7.19 18.44 -8.29
N ILE A 59 -6.58 18.42 -7.10
CA ILE A 59 -5.62 19.45 -6.68
C ILE A 59 -4.26 19.23 -7.38
N ILE A 60 -3.81 17.97 -7.51
CA ILE A 60 -2.57 17.63 -8.20
C ILE A 60 -2.68 18.04 -9.68
N ASP A 61 -3.80 17.76 -10.34
CA ASP A 61 -4.05 18.19 -11.72
C ASP A 61 -4.03 19.71 -11.91
N LEU A 62 -4.40 20.47 -10.87
CA LEU A 62 -4.37 21.94 -10.91
C LEU A 62 -2.97 22.51 -10.62
N ILE A 63 -2.16 21.83 -9.81
CA ILE A 63 -0.87 22.33 -9.33
C ILE A 63 0.30 21.86 -10.20
N VAL A 64 0.21 20.67 -10.80
CA VAL A 64 1.30 20.12 -11.61
C VAL A 64 1.33 20.80 -12.98
N GLU A 65 2.45 21.44 -13.28
CA GLU A 65 2.70 21.99 -14.62
C GLU A 65 2.72 20.88 -15.66
N PRO A 66 2.11 21.10 -16.85
CA PRO A 66 2.05 20.08 -17.89
C PRO A 66 3.46 19.73 -18.37
N ILE A 67 3.78 18.43 -18.40
CA ILE A 67 5.03 17.94 -18.99
C ILE A 67 4.89 18.03 -20.52
N ILE A 68 5.59 18.97 -21.13
CA ILE A 68 5.65 19.12 -22.59
C ILE A 68 6.79 18.23 -23.12
N ILE A 69 6.43 17.11 -23.74
CA ILE A 69 7.40 16.25 -24.44
C ILE A 69 7.50 16.77 -25.87
N ASN A 70 8.60 17.46 -26.16
CA ASN A 70 8.86 17.99 -27.49
C ASN A 70 9.57 16.90 -28.32
N GLU A 71 8.92 16.39 -29.37
CA GLU A 71 9.45 15.29 -30.20
C GLU A 71 10.70 15.67 -31.02
N ASN A 72 11.13 16.93 -30.96
CA ASN A 72 12.29 17.44 -31.70
C ASN A 72 13.60 17.46 -30.87
N ASP A 73 13.55 17.17 -29.57
CA ASP A 73 14.74 17.15 -28.72
C ASP A 73 15.30 15.72 -28.66
N SER A 74 15.97 15.32 -29.74
CA SER A 74 16.83 14.13 -29.74
C SER A 74 18.13 14.41 -28.98
N GLU A 75 18.06 14.62 -27.67
CA GLU A 75 19.24 14.52 -26.80
C GLU A 75 19.34 13.09 -26.27
N SER A 76 20.01 12.23 -27.05
CA SER A 76 20.43 10.91 -26.59
C SER A 76 21.55 11.08 -25.55
N SER A 77 21.20 11.18 -24.27
CA SER A 77 22.21 11.04 -23.21
C SER A 77 22.64 9.57 -23.10
N SER A 78 23.77 9.22 -23.71
CA SER A 78 24.37 7.90 -23.52
C SER A 78 24.90 7.79 -22.08
N TYR A 79 24.22 7.01 -21.25
CA TYR A 79 24.78 6.58 -19.97
C TYR A 79 25.92 5.59 -20.24
N ASP A 80 27.16 6.05 -20.05
CA ASP A 80 28.33 5.19 -20.08
C ASP A 80 28.44 4.43 -18.75
N PHE A 81 27.91 3.21 -18.71
CA PHE A 81 28.12 2.28 -17.60
C PHE A 81 29.53 1.71 -17.72
N SER A 82 30.50 2.37 -17.11
CA SER A 82 31.88 1.88 -17.02
C SER A 82 31.91 0.65 -16.09
N ASP A 83 31.73 -0.54 -16.66
CA ASP A 83 31.88 -1.83 -15.98
C ASP A 83 33.37 -2.06 -15.68
N HIS A 84 33.84 -1.59 -14.52
CA HIS A 84 35.16 -1.93 -14.01
C HIS A 84 35.11 -3.36 -13.42
N HIS A 85 35.11 -4.35 -14.31
CA HIS A 85 35.31 -5.75 -13.95
C HIS A 85 36.67 -5.88 -13.27
N LEU A 86 36.68 -6.14 -11.95
CA LEU A 86 37.86 -6.63 -11.25
C LEU A 86 38.18 -8.01 -11.82
N THR A 87 39.26 -8.10 -12.60
CA THR A 87 39.91 -9.38 -12.88
C THR A 87 40.51 -9.90 -11.58
N ILE A 88 40.19 -11.18 -11.31
CA ILE A 88 40.65 -12.04 -10.22
C ILE A 88 42.13 -11.87 -9.89
#